data_AF-A0A841NB42-F1
#
_entry.id   AF-A0A841NB42-F1
#
_cell.length_a   1.000
_cell.length_b   1.000
_cell.length_c   1.000
_cell.angle_alpha   90.00
_cell.angle_beta   90.00
_cell.angle_gamma   90.00
#
_symmetry.space_group_name_H-M   'P 1'
#
loop_
_entity.id
_entity.type
_entity.pdbx_description
1 polymer ?
#
loop_
_entity_poly.entity_id
_entity_poly.type
_entity_poly.pdbx_seq_one_letter_code
_entity_poly.pdbx_strand_id
1 'polypeptide(L)'
;MKPGRKSKLYVHLLFWILYYILEVYLDFYWSRYQFPDVEWGIRLRNTIILELGYLLVKIPLAYALLYIYERTDIKRILTYFLSVVIIIAAVLEHRFFTHYIIYPYIYDIAETLDGKQSSGFINGLVAFNSFMDLIFMAGLIFGVEITRQKNLLKEQISQLKSEKLDQELTMLKAQINPHFLFNTLNNIYGMALKKADETPDVILQLSKVMRYNIYEASERYISIDKDIENIKDFLQIQKIRHYNLVIRFNEDIDHPSQEISPLILIQFVENAFKHGVSETLGQGFIYIDIKLNNGVLRYRIENSKEEKPHGNSTKIGLKNIRRQLELLYPKHILTVESTTEKYIVTLIIDLNDNFRI
;
A
#
# COMPACT_ATOMS: atom_id res chain seq x y z
N MET A 1 -7.79 8.97 -10.34
CA MET A 1 -9.07 8.88 -11.08
C MET A 1 -10.00 7.94 -10.34
N LYS A 2 -11.17 8.38 -9.86
CA LYS A 2 -12.13 7.53 -9.13
C LYS A 2 -12.59 6.37 -10.03
N PRO A 3 -12.18 5.10 -9.78
CA PRO A 3 -12.65 3.96 -10.57
C PRO A 3 -14.11 3.59 -10.24
N GLY A 4 -14.78 4.34 -9.35
CA GLY A 4 -15.87 3.81 -8.54
C GLY A 4 -17.25 3.69 -9.19
N ARG A 5 -17.60 4.50 -10.20
CA ARG A 5 -18.99 4.53 -10.71
C ARG A 5 -19.19 3.79 -12.03
N LYS A 6 -18.29 4.00 -13.00
CA LYS A 6 -18.34 3.29 -14.30
C LYS A 6 -18.05 1.81 -14.12
N SER A 7 -17.02 1.45 -13.34
CA SER A 7 -16.69 0.04 -13.06
C SER A 7 -17.83 -0.69 -12.33
N LYS A 8 -18.46 -0.06 -11.32
CA LYS A 8 -19.63 -0.64 -10.62
C LYS A 8 -20.77 -0.93 -11.61
N LEU A 9 -21.12 0.03 -12.47
CA LEU A 9 -22.18 -0.16 -13.47
C LEU A 9 -21.88 -1.33 -14.41
N TYR A 10 -20.64 -1.43 -14.93
CA TYR A 10 -20.23 -2.54 -15.80
C TYR A 10 -20.37 -3.90 -15.12
N VAL A 11 -19.94 -4.03 -13.86
CA VAL A 11 -20.05 -5.28 -13.10
C VAL A 11 -21.52 -5.69 -12.91
N HIS A 12 -22.40 -4.75 -12.57
CA HIS A 12 -23.83 -5.05 -12.41
C HIS A 12 -24.51 -5.40 -13.75
N LEU A 13 -24.21 -4.68 -14.83
CA LEU A 13 -24.76 -5.00 -16.15
C LEU A 13 -24.32 -6.39 -16.60
N LEU A 14 -23.03 -6.70 -16.46
CA LEU A 14 -22.50 -8.02 -16.78
C LEU A 14 -23.14 -9.10 -15.92
N PHE A 15 -23.31 -8.85 -14.61
CA PHE A 15 -24.00 -9.76 -13.70
C PHE A 15 -25.40 -10.09 -14.19
N TRP A 16 -26.23 -9.08 -14.49
CA TRP A 16 -27.62 -9.32 -14.91
C TRP A 16 -27.71 -10.05 -16.25
N ILE A 17 -26.82 -9.76 -17.20
CA ILE A 17 -26.76 -10.49 -18.48
C ILE A 17 -26.40 -11.96 -18.26
N LEU A 18 -25.36 -12.24 -17.47
CA LEU A 18 -24.93 -13.61 -17.20
C LEU A 18 -25.95 -14.38 -16.36
N TYR A 19 -26.54 -13.72 -15.37
CA TYR A 19 -27.59 -14.28 -14.52
C TYR A 19 -28.83 -14.63 -15.35
N TYR A 20 -29.27 -13.72 -16.23
CA TYR A 20 -30.40 -13.98 -17.13
C TYR A 20 -30.15 -15.18 -18.05
N ILE A 21 -28.95 -15.29 -18.65
CA ILE A 21 -28.58 -16.43 -19.49
C ILE A 21 -28.59 -17.74 -18.68
N LEU A 22 -28.09 -17.71 -17.44
CA LEU A 22 -28.09 -18.87 -16.54
C LEU A 22 -29.51 -19.32 -16.21
N GLU A 23 -30.39 -18.40 -15.79
CA GLU A 23 -31.76 -18.74 -15.43
C GLU A 23 -32.56 -19.24 -16.64
N VAL A 24 -32.42 -18.60 -17.81
CA VAL A 24 -33.05 -19.08 -19.04
C VAL A 24 -32.61 -20.51 -19.36
N TYR A 25 -31.35 -20.85 -19.14
CA TYR A 25 -30.87 -22.22 -19.32
C TYR A 25 -31.47 -23.21 -18.30
N LEU A 26 -31.51 -22.83 -17.01
CA LEU A 26 -32.02 -23.68 -15.94
C LEU A 26 -33.52 -23.97 -16.11
N ASP A 27 -34.33 -22.94 -16.38
CA ASP A 27 -35.77 -23.10 -16.55
C ASP A 27 -36.13 -23.76 -17.88
N PHE A 28 -35.32 -23.55 -18.93
CA PHE A 28 -35.49 -24.30 -20.18
C PHE A 28 -35.24 -25.79 -19.97
N TYR A 29 -34.25 -26.14 -19.16
CA TYR A 29 -33.96 -27.53 -18.81
C TYR A 29 -35.05 -28.13 -17.92
N TRP A 30 -35.51 -27.40 -16.91
CA TRP A 30 -36.55 -27.84 -15.99
C TRP A 30 -37.91 -28.03 -16.69
N SER A 31 -38.31 -27.08 -17.55
CA SER A 31 -39.58 -27.13 -18.28
C SER A 31 -39.70 -28.34 -19.22
N ARG A 32 -38.60 -29.01 -19.58
CA ARG A 32 -38.64 -30.30 -20.30
C ARG A 32 -39.32 -31.40 -19.49
N TYR A 33 -39.19 -31.39 -18.17
CA TYR A 33 -39.80 -32.37 -17.29
C TYR A 33 -41.26 -32.03 -16.98
N GLN A 34 -41.57 -30.74 -16.82
CA GLN A 34 -42.92 -30.27 -16.51
C GLN A 34 -43.85 -30.29 -17.73
N PHE A 35 -43.31 -29.94 -18.91
CA PHE A 35 -44.04 -29.85 -20.17
C PHE A 35 -43.31 -30.65 -21.28
N PRO A 36 -43.36 -32.00 -21.23
CA PRO A 36 -42.62 -32.84 -22.16
C PRO A 36 -43.07 -32.68 -23.61
N ASP A 37 -44.36 -32.43 -23.83
CA ASP A 37 -44.98 -32.37 -25.16
C ASP A 37 -44.79 -31.02 -25.87
N VAL A 38 -44.22 -30.01 -25.20
CA VAL A 38 -43.99 -28.69 -25.80
C VAL A 38 -42.78 -28.73 -26.73
N GLU A 39 -42.96 -28.21 -27.95
CA GLU A 39 -41.88 -28.09 -28.94
C GLU A 39 -40.72 -27.21 -28.45
N TRP A 40 -39.50 -27.54 -28.88
CA TRP A 40 -38.27 -26.87 -28.44
C TRP A 40 -38.30 -25.35 -28.62
N GLY A 41 -38.75 -24.85 -29.78
CA GLY A 41 -38.76 -23.41 -30.09
C GLY A 41 -39.77 -22.64 -29.24
N ILE A 42 -40.93 -23.23 -28.98
CA ILE A 42 -41.97 -22.65 -28.11
C ILE A 42 -41.47 -22.62 -26.67
N ARG A 43 -40.84 -23.71 -26.21
CA ARG A 43 -40.24 -23.78 -24.87
C ARG A 43 -39.20 -22.68 -24.66
N LEU A 44 -38.27 -22.52 -25.59
CA LEU A 44 -37.24 -21.48 -25.49
C LEU A 44 -37.84 -20.08 -25.43
N ARG A 45 -38.80 -19.77 -26.31
CA ARG A 45 -39.51 -18.48 -26.30
C ARG A 45 -40.21 -18.25 -24.96
N ASN A 46 -40.91 -19.25 -24.45
CA ASN A 46 -41.66 -19.16 -23.21
C ASN A 46 -40.73 -18.92 -22.01
N THR A 47 -39.61 -19.64 -21.91
CA THR A 47 -38.61 -19.44 -20.86
C THR A 47 -37.96 -18.06 -20.93
N ILE A 48 -37.60 -17.57 -22.12
CA ILE A 48 -37.03 -16.23 -22.32
C ILE A 48 -37.97 -15.15 -21.78
N ILE A 49 -39.27 -15.23 -22.11
CA ILE A 49 -40.28 -14.27 -21.67
C ILE A 49 -40.53 -14.37 -20.16
N LEU A 50 -40.58 -15.60 -19.64
CA LEU A 50 -40.78 -15.89 -18.22
C LEU A 50 -39.66 -15.27 -17.37
N GLU A 51 -38.40 -15.48 -17.73
CA GLU A 51 -37.27 -14.89 -17.00
C GLU A 51 -37.21 -13.37 -17.10
N LEU A 52 -37.60 -12.79 -18.25
CA LEU A 52 -37.72 -11.34 -18.37
C LEU A 52 -38.76 -10.77 -17.40
N GLY A 53 -39.88 -11.50 -17.22
CA GLY A 53 -40.89 -11.17 -16.22
C GLY A 53 -40.34 -11.23 -14.79
N TYR A 54 -39.59 -12.28 -14.45
CA TYR A 54 -39.00 -12.42 -13.12
C TYR A 54 -37.96 -11.34 -12.80
N LEU A 55 -37.23 -10.84 -13.80
CA LEU A 55 -36.30 -9.71 -13.59
C LEU A 55 -36.99 -8.45 -13.07
N LEU A 56 -38.27 -8.22 -13.37
CA LEU A 56 -39.03 -7.07 -12.86
C LEU A 56 -39.17 -7.09 -11.33
N VAL A 57 -39.12 -8.27 -10.71
CA VAL A 57 -39.16 -8.42 -9.25
C VAL A 57 -37.74 -8.58 -8.69
N LYS A 58 -36.89 -9.39 -9.35
CA LYS A 58 -35.53 -9.69 -8.90
C LYS A 58 -34.65 -8.43 -8.84
N ILE A 59 -34.72 -7.56 -9.84
CA ILE A 59 -33.87 -6.35 -9.90
C ILE A 59 -34.20 -5.37 -8.76
N PRO A 60 -35.46 -4.93 -8.56
CA PRO A 60 -35.82 -4.08 -7.43
C PRO A 60 -35.48 -4.69 -6.08
N LEU A 61 -35.75 -6.00 -5.88
CA LEU A 61 -35.40 -6.70 -4.67
C LEU A 61 -33.89 -6.63 -4.38
N ALA A 62 -33.06 -6.96 -5.38
CA ALA A 62 -31.60 -6.95 -5.24
C ALA A 62 -31.09 -5.59 -4.78
N TYR A 63 -31.53 -4.52 -5.46
CA TYR A 63 -31.06 -3.17 -5.13
C TYR A 63 -31.67 -2.62 -3.84
N ALA A 64 -32.89 -3.00 -3.46
CA ALA A 64 -33.46 -2.66 -2.16
C ALA A 64 -32.67 -3.29 -1.01
N LEU A 65 -32.32 -4.58 -1.13
CA LEU A 65 -31.52 -5.29 -0.13
C LEU A 65 -30.09 -4.73 -0.05
N LEU A 66 -29.44 -4.49 -1.20
CA LEU A 66 -28.11 -3.88 -1.23
C LEU A 66 -28.11 -2.47 -0.61
N TYR A 67 -29.13 -1.65 -0.92
CA TYR A 67 -29.24 -0.30 -0.38
C TYR A 67 -29.37 -0.29 1.16
N ILE A 68 -30.20 -1.18 1.71
CA ILE A 68 -30.40 -1.30 3.15
C ILE A 68 -29.14 -1.86 3.82
N TYR A 69 -28.45 -2.80 3.18
CA TYR A 69 -27.19 -3.35 3.67
C TYR A 69 -26.06 -2.31 3.71
N GLU A 70 -25.93 -1.48 2.66
CA GLU A 70 -24.91 -0.43 2.58
C GLU A 70 -25.16 0.73 3.56
N ARG A 71 -26.39 0.90 4.09
CA ARG A 71 -26.76 2.04 4.93
C ARG A 71 -26.33 1.83 6.39
N THR A 72 -25.20 2.41 6.75
CA THR A 72 -24.58 2.32 8.09
C THR A 72 -25.34 3.07 9.20
N ASP A 73 -26.20 4.03 8.85
CA ASP A 73 -26.91 4.89 9.82
C ASP A 73 -28.14 4.22 10.46
N ILE A 74 -28.58 3.07 9.94
CA ILE A 74 -29.73 2.33 10.46
C ILE A 74 -29.26 1.36 11.56
N LYS A 75 -30.00 1.30 12.67
CA LYS A 75 -29.77 0.28 13.71
C LYS A 75 -29.90 -1.12 13.10
N ARG A 76 -28.91 -2.00 13.34
CA ARG A 76 -28.86 -3.36 12.77
C ARG A 76 -30.16 -4.16 12.88
N ILE A 77 -30.87 -4.05 14.01
CA ILE A 77 -32.16 -4.72 14.23
C ILE A 77 -33.21 -4.25 13.22
N LEU A 78 -33.28 -2.95 12.95
CA LEU A 78 -34.22 -2.38 11.98
C LEU A 78 -33.84 -2.77 10.55
N THR A 79 -32.54 -2.85 10.23
CA THR A 79 -32.04 -3.37 8.95
C THR A 79 -32.53 -4.80 8.71
N TYR A 80 -32.36 -5.71 9.67
CA TYR A 80 -32.83 -7.09 9.54
C TYR A 80 -34.35 -7.18 9.40
N PHE A 81 -35.09 -6.41 10.20
CA PHE A 81 -36.55 -6.36 10.11
C PHE A 81 -37.01 -5.90 8.72
N LEU A 82 -36.46 -4.80 8.20
CA LEU A 82 -36.79 -4.29 6.86
C LEU A 82 -36.43 -5.29 5.76
N SER A 83 -35.27 -5.96 5.84
CA SER A 83 -34.89 -6.99 4.88
C SER A 83 -35.90 -8.14 4.85
N VAL A 84 -36.37 -8.61 6.00
CA VAL A 84 -37.39 -9.67 6.08
C VAL A 84 -38.70 -9.21 5.44
N VAL A 85 -39.16 -7.98 5.76
CA VAL A 85 -40.38 -7.42 5.17
C VAL A 85 -40.28 -7.31 3.65
N ILE A 86 -39.14 -6.84 3.14
CA ILE A 86 -38.90 -6.71 1.69
C ILE A 86 -38.87 -8.07 1.00
N ILE A 87 -38.23 -9.07 1.61
CA ILE A 87 -38.20 -10.43 1.06
C ILE A 87 -39.61 -11.01 1.01
N ILE A 88 -40.40 -10.88 2.08
CA ILE A 88 -41.79 -11.36 2.10
C ILE A 88 -42.62 -10.68 1.01
N ALA A 89 -42.51 -9.35 0.87
CA ALA A 89 -43.22 -8.61 -0.17
C ALA A 89 -42.82 -9.08 -1.57
N ALA A 90 -41.52 -9.27 -1.83
CA ALA A 90 -41.02 -9.74 -3.12
C ALA A 90 -41.45 -11.18 -3.43
N VAL A 91 -41.53 -12.06 -2.43
CA VAL A 91 -42.07 -13.42 -2.61
C VAL A 91 -43.55 -13.35 -3.02
N LEU A 92 -44.35 -12.52 -2.36
CA LEU A 92 -45.77 -12.35 -2.71
C LEU A 92 -45.96 -11.74 -4.09
N GLU A 93 -45.14 -10.76 -4.46
CA GLU A 93 -45.13 -10.14 -5.78
C GLU A 93 -44.73 -11.14 -6.86
N HIS A 94 -43.63 -11.88 -6.67
CA HIS A 94 -43.21 -12.93 -7.59
C HIS A 94 -44.30 -13.99 -7.74
N ARG A 95 -44.90 -14.46 -6.65
CA ARG A 95 -46.05 -15.38 -6.67
C ARG A 95 -47.23 -14.83 -7.47
N PHE A 96 -47.51 -13.55 -7.35
CA PHE A 96 -48.61 -12.91 -8.06
C PHE A 96 -48.34 -12.91 -9.56
N PHE A 97 -47.14 -12.51 -9.97
CA PHE A 97 -46.70 -12.56 -11.36
C PHE A 97 -46.74 -14.00 -11.92
N THR A 98 -46.20 -14.97 -11.20
CA THR A 98 -46.16 -16.36 -11.66
C THR A 98 -47.56 -16.94 -11.82
N HIS A 99 -48.41 -16.82 -10.81
CA HIS A 99 -49.71 -17.49 -10.77
C HIS A 99 -50.76 -16.85 -11.68
N TYR A 100 -50.84 -15.51 -11.69
CA TYR A 100 -51.94 -14.79 -12.35
C TYR A 100 -51.58 -14.26 -13.73
N ILE A 101 -50.29 -14.09 -14.03
CA ILE A 101 -49.85 -13.47 -15.29
C ILE A 101 -49.11 -14.50 -16.14
N ILE A 102 -48.01 -15.07 -15.63
CA ILE A 102 -47.07 -15.87 -16.42
C ILE A 102 -47.69 -17.20 -16.86
N TYR A 103 -48.18 -18.02 -15.93
CA TYR A 103 -48.74 -19.34 -16.29
C TYR A 103 -49.97 -19.24 -17.23
N PRO A 104 -50.98 -18.39 -16.94
CA PRO A 104 -52.12 -18.24 -17.82
C PRO A 104 -51.77 -17.64 -19.18
N TYR A 105 -50.86 -16.66 -19.26
CA TYR A 105 -50.59 -15.96 -20.52
C TYR A 105 -49.56 -16.67 -21.41
N ILE A 106 -48.60 -17.37 -20.82
CA ILE A 106 -47.50 -18.02 -21.56
C ILE A 106 -47.82 -19.49 -21.88
N TYR A 107 -48.48 -20.19 -20.96
CA TYR A 107 -48.74 -21.62 -21.07
C TYR A 107 -50.23 -21.97 -21.23
N ASP A 108 -51.13 -20.98 -21.15
CA ASP A 108 -52.59 -21.15 -21.25
C ASP A 108 -53.16 -22.19 -20.26
N ILE A 109 -52.52 -22.30 -19.09
CA ILE A 109 -52.90 -23.22 -18.02
C ILE A 109 -52.87 -22.53 -16.67
N ALA A 110 -53.65 -23.05 -15.73
CA ALA A 110 -53.44 -22.75 -14.33
C ALA A 110 -52.10 -23.36 -13.88
N GLU A 111 -51.35 -22.64 -13.03
CA GLU A 111 -50.16 -23.21 -12.42
C GLU A 111 -50.51 -24.45 -11.59
N THR A 112 -49.72 -25.52 -11.77
CA THR A 112 -49.95 -26.81 -11.10
C THR A 112 -48.72 -27.28 -10.34
N LEU A 113 -48.92 -28.00 -9.23
CA LEU A 113 -47.82 -28.62 -8.46
C LEU A 113 -47.27 -29.89 -9.12
N ASP A 114 -48.14 -30.68 -9.73
CA ASP A 114 -47.89 -32.05 -10.22
C ASP A 114 -48.32 -32.26 -11.67
N GLY A 115 -48.61 -31.17 -12.39
CA GLY A 115 -49.19 -31.20 -13.74
C GLY A 115 -50.67 -31.56 -13.78
N LYS A 116 -51.34 -31.74 -12.62
CA LYS A 116 -52.72 -32.23 -12.55
C LYS A 116 -53.63 -31.34 -11.71
N GLN A 117 -53.17 -30.85 -10.57
CA GLN A 117 -53.95 -30.00 -9.67
C GLN A 117 -53.38 -28.58 -9.62
N SER A 118 -54.28 -27.59 -9.62
CA SER A 118 -53.90 -26.19 -9.41
C SER A 118 -53.12 -26.05 -8.11
N SER A 119 -51.98 -25.37 -8.19
CA SER A 119 -51.12 -25.11 -7.04
C SER A 119 -51.83 -24.29 -5.97
N GLY A 120 -52.67 -23.33 -6.40
CA GLY A 120 -53.21 -22.27 -5.56
C GLY A 120 -52.16 -21.22 -5.17
N PHE A 121 -52.59 -19.96 -5.05
CA PHE A 121 -51.69 -18.82 -4.82
C PHE A 121 -50.88 -18.90 -3.50
N ILE A 122 -51.51 -19.34 -2.39
CA ILE A 122 -50.94 -19.34 -1.02
C ILE A 122 -50.28 -20.69 -0.68
N ASN A 123 -50.02 -21.56 -1.66
CA ASN A 123 -49.43 -22.86 -1.37
C ASN A 123 -48.00 -22.75 -0.84
N GLY A 124 -47.75 -23.34 0.33
CA GLY A 124 -46.45 -23.24 1.00
C GLY A 124 -45.27 -23.81 0.19
N LEU A 125 -45.47 -24.88 -0.59
CA LEU A 125 -44.41 -25.47 -1.41
C LEU A 125 -44.02 -24.56 -2.57
N VAL A 126 -45.01 -23.94 -3.23
CA VAL A 126 -44.72 -23.06 -4.38
C VAL A 126 -44.22 -21.69 -3.92
N ALA A 127 -44.72 -21.19 -2.79
CA ALA A 127 -44.15 -20.02 -2.11
C ALA A 127 -42.68 -20.25 -1.70
N PHE A 128 -42.36 -21.46 -1.24
CA PHE A 128 -40.98 -21.84 -0.94
C PHE A 128 -40.09 -21.87 -2.19
N ASN A 129 -40.58 -22.39 -3.33
CA ASN A 129 -39.82 -22.34 -4.59
C ASN A 129 -39.52 -20.90 -5.02
N SER A 130 -40.52 -20.01 -4.97
CA SER A 130 -40.33 -18.59 -5.25
C SER A 130 -39.34 -17.92 -4.30
N PHE A 131 -39.39 -18.28 -3.01
CA PHE A 131 -38.39 -17.81 -2.04
C PHE A 131 -36.98 -18.29 -2.38
N MET A 132 -36.81 -19.57 -2.75
CA MET A 132 -35.51 -20.14 -3.10
C MET A 132 -34.91 -19.48 -4.35
N ASP A 133 -35.73 -19.22 -5.37
CA ASP A 133 -35.33 -18.47 -6.58
C ASP A 133 -34.82 -17.06 -6.24
N LEU A 134 -35.58 -16.30 -5.46
CA LEU A 134 -35.20 -14.94 -5.06
C LEU A 134 -33.94 -14.92 -4.16
N ILE A 135 -33.80 -15.88 -3.25
CA ILE A 135 -32.63 -15.97 -2.38
C ILE A 135 -31.40 -16.45 -3.13
N PHE A 136 -31.54 -17.32 -4.13
CA PHE A 136 -30.44 -17.71 -5.00
C PHE A 136 -29.86 -16.50 -5.73
N MET A 137 -30.71 -15.69 -6.35
CA MET A 137 -30.34 -14.41 -6.95
C MET A 137 -29.65 -13.48 -5.95
N ALA A 138 -30.27 -13.28 -4.77
CA ALA A 138 -29.72 -12.43 -3.73
C ALA A 138 -28.33 -12.91 -3.30
N GLY A 139 -28.15 -14.21 -3.07
CA GLY A 139 -26.87 -14.80 -2.71
C GLY A 139 -25.77 -14.50 -3.74
N LEU A 140 -26.07 -14.63 -5.03
CA LEU A 140 -25.10 -14.37 -6.10
C LEU A 140 -24.72 -12.89 -6.17
N ILE A 141 -25.70 -11.96 -6.15
CA ILE A 141 -25.40 -10.53 -6.23
C ILE A 141 -24.65 -10.02 -5.00
N PHE A 142 -25.01 -10.49 -3.80
CA PHE A 142 -24.28 -10.19 -2.57
C PHE A 142 -22.86 -10.75 -2.63
N GLY A 143 -22.66 -11.96 -3.16
CA GLY A 143 -21.34 -12.55 -3.36
C GLY A 143 -20.43 -11.70 -4.25
N VAL A 144 -20.96 -11.23 -5.39
CA VAL A 144 -20.25 -10.33 -6.30
C VAL A 144 -19.91 -8.99 -5.62
N GLU A 145 -20.89 -8.36 -4.96
CA GLU A 145 -20.68 -7.04 -4.35
C GLU A 145 -19.73 -7.08 -3.15
N ILE A 146 -19.83 -8.08 -2.27
CA ILE A 146 -18.90 -8.27 -1.16
C ILE A 146 -17.48 -8.52 -1.68
N THR A 147 -17.31 -9.32 -2.73
CA THR A 147 -16.00 -9.59 -3.32
C THR A 147 -15.40 -8.32 -3.92
N ARG A 148 -16.21 -7.53 -4.64
CA ARG A 148 -15.81 -6.24 -5.20
C ARG A 148 -15.39 -5.26 -4.10
N GLN A 149 -16.17 -5.13 -3.03
CA GLN A 149 -15.86 -4.26 -1.89
C GLN A 149 -14.58 -4.70 -1.17
N LYS A 150 -14.38 -6.01 -0.96
CA LYS A 150 -13.14 -6.55 -0.37
C LYS A 150 -11.91 -6.23 -1.22
N ASN A 151 -12.01 -6.35 -2.55
CA ASN A 151 -10.91 -6.04 -3.45
C ASN A 151 -10.56 -4.55 -3.41
N LEU A 152 -11.58 -3.67 -3.45
CA LEU A 152 -11.37 -2.22 -3.32
C LEU A 152 -10.75 -1.83 -1.98
N LEU A 153 -11.21 -2.43 -0.88
CA LEU A 153 -10.64 -2.18 0.43
C LEU A 153 -9.18 -2.66 0.51
N LYS A 154 -8.86 -3.80 -0.09
CA LYS A 154 -7.49 -4.32 -0.17
C LYS A 154 -6.56 -3.38 -0.93
N GLU A 155 -7.03 -2.82 -2.05
CA GLU A 155 -6.28 -1.81 -2.81
C GLU A 155 -6.05 -0.54 -1.98
N GLN A 156 -7.08 -0.03 -1.31
CA GLN A 156 -6.97 1.14 -0.44
C GLN A 156 -5.99 0.91 0.72
N ILE A 157 -6.06 -0.24 1.39
CA ILE A 157 -5.12 -0.60 2.46
C ILE A 157 -3.68 -0.69 1.93
N SER A 158 -3.49 -1.24 0.73
CA SER A 158 -2.17 -1.31 0.10
C SER A 158 -1.61 0.09 -0.19
N GLN A 159 -2.45 1.00 -0.70
CA GLN A 159 -2.07 2.40 -0.95
C GLN A 159 -1.71 3.13 0.35
N LEU A 160 -2.55 3.04 1.37
CA LEU A 160 -2.30 3.64 2.68
C LEU A 160 -1.01 3.09 3.33
N LYS A 161 -0.73 1.80 3.14
CA LYS A 161 0.52 1.20 3.62
C LYS A 161 1.73 1.78 2.89
N SER A 162 1.63 1.97 1.58
CA SER A 162 2.68 2.60 0.78
C SER A 162 2.93 4.04 1.21
N GLU A 163 1.87 4.85 1.33
CA GLU A 163 1.95 6.24 1.79
C GLU A 163 2.57 6.34 3.19
N LYS A 164 2.20 5.42 4.10
CA LYS A 164 2.79 5.36 5.44
C LYS A 164 4.30 5.10 5.41
N LEU A 165 4.76 4.18 4.56
CA LEU A 165 6.19 3.88 4.43
C LEU A 165 6.97 5.07 3.85
N ASP A 166 6.38 5.77 2.88
CA ASP A 166 6.97 6.97 2.28
C ASP A 166 7.07 8.12 3.30
N GLN A 167 6.04 8.30 4.12
CA GLN A 167 6.08 9.25 5.24
C GLN A 167 7.11 8.87 6.31
N GLU A 168 7.20 7.58 6.66
CA GLU A 168 8.23 7.08 7.58
C GLU A 168 9.63 7.38 7.03
N LEU A 169 9.86 7.10 5.74
CA LEU A 169 11.11 7.41 5.05
C LEU A 169 11.43 8.91 5.08
N THR A 170 10.43 9.75 4.76
CA THR A 170 10.57 11.21 4.76
C THR A 170 10.94 11.72 6.16
N MET A 171 10.28 11.22 7.21
CA MET A 171 10.61 11.58 8.60
C MET A 171 12.02 11.13 8.99
N LEU A 172 12.45 9.96 8.51
CA LEU A 172 13.80 9.44 8.74
C LEU A 172 14.86 10.28 7.99
N LYS A 173 14.57 10.77 6.78
CA LYS A 173 15.45 11.65 5.99
C LYS A 173 15.52 13.08 6.56
N ALA A 174 14.43 13.60 7.12
CA ALA A 174 14.31 14.99 7.58
C ALA A 174 15.11 15.36 8.85
N GLN A 175 15.93 14.44 9.38
CA GLN A 175 16.76 14.71 10.56
C GLN A 175 18.02 15.48 10.17
N ILE A 176 17.92 16.80 10.03
CA ILE A 176 19.10 17.67 10.17
C ILE A 176 19.61 17.47 11.59
N ASN A 177 20.88 17.11 11.78
CA ASN A 177 21.50 17.00 13.10
C ASN A 177 21.60 18.40 13.75
N PRO A 178 20.68 18.79 14.66
CA PRO A 178 20.62 20.16 15.15
C PRO A 178 21.87 20.48 15.96
N HIS A 179 22.42 19.47 16.63
CA HIS A 179 23.65 19.58 17.40
C HIS A 179 24.87 19.87 16.53
N PHE A 180 24.98 19.26 15.35
CA PHE A 180 26.03 19.62 14.39
C PHE A 180 25.92 21.10 13.99
N LEU A 181 24.71 21.56 13.66
CA LEU A 181 24.48 22.95 13.25
C LEU A 181 24.85 23.94 14.36
N PHE A 182 24.31 23.75 15.57
CA PHE A 182 24.58 24.64 16.70
C PHE A 182 26.08 24.68 17.05
N ASN A 183 26.76 23.53 17.08
CA ASN A 183 28.19 23.50 17.37
C ASN A 183 29.02 24.16 16.29
N THR A 184 28.67 23.96 15.02
CA THR A 184 29.39 24.58 13.91
C THR A 184 29.25 26.10 13.95
N LEU A 185 28.04 26.61 14.22
CA LEU A 185 27.79 28.04 14.40
C LEU A 185 28.58 28.62 15.59
N ASN A 186 28.64 27.90 16.72
CA ASN A 186 29.43 28.33 17.88
C ASN A 186 30.92 28.41 17.59
N ASN A 187 31.47 27.45 16.82
CA ASN A 187 32.87 27.50 16.38
C ASN A 187 33.14 28.68 15.45
N ILE A 188 32.27 28.89 14.45
CA ILE A 188 32.35 30.03 13.54
C ILE A 188 32.28 31.35 14.33
N TYR A 189 31.42 31.45 15.35
CA TYR A 189 31.37 32.60 16.24
C TYR A 189 32.70 32.84 16.96
N GLY A 190 33.32 31.78 17.50
CA GLY A 190 34.64 31.87 18.11
C GLY A 190 35.75 32.29 17.14
N MET A 191 35.72 31.79 15.89
CA MET A 191 36.65 32.18 14.83
C MET A 191 36.47 33.65 14.44
N ALA A 192 35.23 34.11 14.34
CA ALA A 192 34.90 35.50 14.05
C ALA A 192 35.40 36.45 15.14
N LEU A 193 35.24 36.09 16.43
CA LEU A 193 35.79 36.85 17.55
C LEU A 193 37.33 36.95 17.50
N LYS A 194 37.98 35.87 17.05
CA LYS A 194 39.45 35.81 16.88
C LYS A 194 39.94 36.41 15.56
N LYS A 195 39.04 36.86 14.68
CA LYS A 195 39.35 37.34 13.32
C LYS A 195 40.20 36.34 12.52
N ALA A 196 39.87 35.06 12.59
CA ALA A 196 40.56 34.05 11.81
C ALA A 196 40.26 34.26 10.31
N ASP A 197 41.29 34.31 9.47
CA ASP A 197 41.16 34.57 8.03
C ASP A 197 40.30 33.52 7.32
N GLU A 198 40.28 32.29 7.84
CA GLU A 198 39.52 31.16 7.29
C GLU A 198 38.01 31.23 7.56
N THR A 199 37.54 32.14 8.43
CA THR A 199 36.13 32.21 8.86
C THR A 199 35.12 32.27 7.69
N PRO A 200 35.33 33.10 6.63
CA PRO A 200 34.41 33.16 5.50
C PRO A 200 34.28 31.83 4.74
N ASP A 201 35.37 31.09 4.60
CA ASP A 201 35.39 29.81 3.89
C ASP A 201 34.57 28.74 4.64
N VAL A 202 34.66 28.72 5.98
CA VAL A 202 33.86 27.82 6.82
C VAL A 202 32.37 28.13 6.72
N ILE A 203 32.00 29.42 6.68
CA ILE A 203 30.61 29.85 6.49
C ILE A 203 30.10 29.36 5.13
N LEU A 204 30.91 29.52 4.07
CA LEU A 204 30.55 29.05 2.73
C LEU A 204 30.36 27.53 2.71
N GLN A 205 31.26 26.75 3.31
CA GLN A 205 31.13 25.30 3.42
C GLN A 205 29.86 24.89 4.19
N LEU A 206 29.59 25.52 5.33
CA LEU A 206 28.36 25.26 6.09
C LEU A 206 27.11 25.54 5.24
N SER A 207 27.13 26.62 4.44
CA SER A 207 26.01 26.95 3.56
C SER A 207 25.77 25.87 2.48
N LYS A 208 26.83 25.22 1.97
CA LYS A 208 26.72 24.12 1.00
C LYS A 208 26.09 22.88 1.64
N VAL A 209 26.58 22.45 2.79
CA VAL A 209 26.02 21.30 3.53
C VAL A 209 24.55 21.54 3.90
N MET A 210 24.20 22.76 4.33
CA MET A 210 22.81 23.09 4.64
C MET A 210 21.92 23.14 3.40
N ARG A 211 22.42 23.66 2.27
CA ARG A 211 21.69 23.65 1.00
C ARG A 211 21.42 22.22 0.54
N TYR A 212 22.41 21.33 0.62
CA TYR A 212 22.24 19.92 0.29
C TYR A 212 21.14 19.27 1.17
N ASN A 213 21.19 19.49 2.48
CA ASN A 213 20.20 18.95 3.42
C ASN A 213 18.78 19.49 3.23
N ILE A 214 18.61 20.68 2.63
CA ILE A 214 17.29 21.28 2.40
C ILE A 214 16.71 20.86 1.06
N TYR A 215 17.53 20.87 -0.01
CA TYR A 215 17.04 20.67 -1.37
C TYR A 215 17.31 19.25 -1.88
N GLU A 216 18.55 18.78 -1.83
CA GLU A 216 18.96 17.50 -2.42
C GLU A 216 18.50 16.31 -1.55
N ALA A 217 18.47 16.47 -0.22
CA ALA A 217 17.97 15.43 0.69
C ALA A 217 16.46 15.15 0.57
N SER A 218 15.70 16.09 -0.01
CA SER A 218 14.27 15.93 -0.28
C SER A 218 13.99 15.06 -1.51
N GLU A 219 14.98 14.91 -2.39
CA GLU A 219 14.88 14.08 -3.57
C GLU A 219 14.88 12.59 -3.20
N ARG A 220 14.27 11.79 -4.08
CA ARG A 220 14.21 10.34 -3.89
C ARG A 220 15.59 9.72 -4.06
N TYR A 221 16.28 10.13 -5.12
CA TYR A 221 17.60 9.69 -5.54
C TYR A 221 18.40 10.88 -6.06
N ILE A 222 19.71 10.79 -5.89
CA ILE A 222 20.70 11.71 -6.45
C ILE A 222 21.85 10.89 -7.02
N SER A 223 22.74 11.50 -7.80
CA SER A 223 23.97 10.84 -8.23
C SER A 223 24.92 10.61 -7.05
N ILE A 224 25.67 9.50 -7.08
CA ILE A 224 26.59 9.12 -6.02
C ILE A 224 27.73 10.14 -5.85
N ASP A 225 28.14 10.80 -6.93
CA ASP A 225 29.13 11.88 -6.87
C ASP A 225 28.69 13.05 -5.97
N LYS A 226 27.42 13.47 -6.05
CA LYS A 226 26.81 14.50 -5.19
C LYS A 226 26.76 14.06 -3.73
N ASP A 227 26.40 12.81 -3.44
CA ASP A 227 26.36 12.31 -2.05
C ASP A 227 27.78 12.29 -1.45
N ILE A 228 28.77 11.90 -2.26
CA ILE A 228 30.19 11.92 -1.87
C ILE A 228 30.72 13.35 -1.72
N GLU A 229 30.36 14.29 -2.59
CA GLU A 229 30.73 15.70 -2.45
C GLU A 229 30.21 16.28 -1.13
N ASN A 230 28.97 15.98 -0.77
CA ASN A 230 28.41 16.37 0.53
C ASN A 230 29.17 15.76 1.72
N ILE A 231 29.63 14.51 1.61
CA ILE A 231 30.52 13.92 2.63
C ILE A 231 31.84 14.69 2.71
N LYS A 232 32.46 15.03 1.58
CA LYS A 232 33.72 15.79 1.55
C LYS A 232 33.56 17.17 2.19
N ASP A 233 32.50 17.90 1.86
CA ASP A 233 32.17 19.20 2.46
C ASP A 233 31.97 19.07 3.98
N PHE A 234 31.24 18.05 4.42
CA PHE A 234 31.06 17.76 5.85
C PHE A 234 32.39 17.45 6.56
N LEU A 235 33.26 16.65 5.94
CA LEU A 235 34.58 16.33 6.49
C LEU A 235 35.48 17.57 6.63
N GLN A 236 35.41 18.51 5.68
CA GLN A 236 36.17 19.77 5.76
C GLN A 236 35.77 20.58 6.99
N ILE A 237 34.47 20.75 7.23
CA ILE A 237 33.96 21.47 8.41
C ILE A 237 34.42 20.77 9.70
N GLN A 238 34.35 19.45 9.76
CA GLN A 238 34.73 18.71 10.97
C GLN A 238 36.24 18.71 11.23
N LYS A 239 37.09 18.79 10.21
CA LYS A 239 38.55 18.91 10.39
C LYS A 239 38.93 20.18 11.15
N ILE A 240 38.26 21.29 10.87
CA ILE A 240 38.49 22.58 11.53
C ILE A 240 38.15 22.50 13.03
N ARG A 241 37.16 21.68 13.39
CA ARG A 241 36.78 21.43 14.78
C ARG A 241 37.78 20.54 15.52
N HIS A 242 38.42 19.61 14.82
CA HIS A 242 39.17 18.50 15.42
C HIS A 242 40.62 18.45 14.94
N TYR A 243 41.47 19.31 15.51
CA TYR A 243 42.88 19.50 15.13
C TYR A 243 43.77 18.25 15.23
N ASN A 244 43.44 17.27 16.09
CA ASN A 244 44.24 16.04 16.31
C ASN A 244 43.62 14.77 15.69
N LEU A 245 42.71 14.91 14.72
CA LEU A 245 42.01 13.79 14.09
C LEU A 245 42.63 13.42 12.74
N VAL A 246 43.05 12.17 12.59
CA VAL A 246 43.53 11.65 11.30
C VAL A 246 42.34 11.18 10.47
N ILE A 247 42.09 11.84 9.34
CA ILE A 247 41.05 11.44 8.39
C ILE A 247 41.69 10.93 7.10
N ARG A 248 41.36 9.70 6.70
CA ARG A 248 41.67 9.16 5.36
C ARG A 248 40.38 8.90 4.61
N PHE A 249 40.29 9.40 3.39
CA PHE A 249 39.12 9.27 2.53
C PHE A 249 39.59 8.77 1.16
N ASN A 250 39.15 7.58 0.77
CA ASN A 250 39.45 6.96 -0.50
C ASN A 250 38.15 6.70 -1.25
N GLU A 251 38.13 7.02 -2.54
CA GLU A 251 37.02 6.75 -3.45
C GLU A 251 37.54 6.10 -4.73
N ASP A 252 36.78 5.12 -5.24
CA ASP A 252 37.03 4.43 -6.51
C ASP A 252 35.67 4.11 -7.15
N ILE A 253 35.23 4.96 -8.08
CA ILE A 253 33.86 4.98 -8.61
C ILE A 253 33.92 4.90 -10.13
N ASP A 254 33.41 3.81 -10.71
CA ASP A 254 33.37 3.61 -12.17
C ASP A 254 32.26 4.43 -12.86
N HIS A 255 31.12 4.63 -12.18
CA HIS A 255 29.95 5.33 -12.71
C HIS A 255 29.45 6.44 -11.76
N PRO A 256 30.00 7.67 -11.84
CA PRO A 256 29.67 8.78 -10.93
C PRO A 256 28.19 9.22 -10.93
N SER A 257 27.48 8.99 -12.04
CA SER A 257 26.06 9.31 -12.17
C SER A 257 25.12 8.24 -11.60
N GLN A 258 25.65 7.14 -11.07
CA GLN A 258 24.82 6.08 -10.48
C GLN A 258 23.97 6.65 -9.35
N GLU A 259 22.67 6.36 -9.38
CA GLU A 259 21.73 6.90 -8.42
C GLU A 259 21.80 6.19 -7.05
N ILE A 260 21.80 6.98 -5.98
CA ILE A 260 21.73 6.58 -4.58
C ILE A 260 20.73 7.48 -3.83
N SER A 261 20.00 6.93 -2.86
CA SER A 261 19.24 7.74 -1.91
C SER A 261 20.19 8.64 -1.12
N PRO A 262 19.91 9.95 -1.05
CA PRO A 262 20.74 10.89 -0.32
C PRO A 262 20.78 10.56 1.18
N LEU A 263 21.82 11.07 1.86
CA LEU A 263 22.01 11.04 3.32
C LEU A 263 22.29 9.67 3.94
N ILE A 264 22.32 8.57 3.18
CA ILE A 264 22.58 7.24 3.74
C ILE A 264 24.03 7.11 4.20
N LEU A 265 24.99 7.54 3.37
CA LEU A 265 26.41 7.37 3.67
C LEU A 265 26.88 8.34 4.76
N ILE A 266 26.46 9.60 4.68
CA ILE A 266 26.86 10.64 5.65
C ILE A 266 26.42 10.34 7.08
N GLN A 267 25.30 9.64 7.30
CA GLN A 267 24.87 9.24 8.64
C GLN A 267 25.89 8.32 9.35
N PHE A 268 26.64 7.50 8.61
CA PHE A 268 27.73 6.73 9.18
C PHE A 268 28.92 7.61 9.54
N VAL A 269 29.21 8.61 8.71
CA VAL A 269 30.25 9.61 8.98
C VAL A 269 29.90 10.40 10.24
N GLU A 270 28.67 10.88 10.38
CA GLU A 270 28.20 11.57 11.58
C GLU A 270 28.35 10.71 12.84
N ASN A 271 27.99 9.42 12.76
CA ASN A 271 28.18 8.49 13.86
C ASN A 271 29.66 8.29 14.22
N ALA A 272 30.55 8.24 13.22
CA ALA A 272 31.99 8.14 13.45
C ALA A 272 32.54 9.38 14.16
N PHE A 273 32.09 10.60 13.82
CA PHE A 273 32.48 11.80 14.56
C PHE A 273 31.92 11.83 15.98
N LYS A 274 30.66 11.42 16.15
CA LYS A 274 30.00 11.42 17.46
C LYS A 274 30.66 10.48 18.47
N HIS A 275 31.22 9.36 18.00
CA HIS A 275 31.73 8.30 18.87
C HIS A 275 33.24 8.10 18.81
N GLY A 276 33.89 8.50 17.72
CA GLY A 276 35.32 8.29 17.51
C GLY A 276 36.20 9.49 17.77
N VAL A 277 35.60 10.66 18.01
CA VAL A 277 36.32 11.91 18.21
C VAL A 277 35.95 12.48 19.58
N SER A 278 36.58 11.92 20.60
CA SER A 278 36.49 12.40 21.98
C SER A 278 37.78 13.13 22.35
N GLU A 279 37.66 14.17 23.18
CA GLU A 279 38.80 14.98 23.65
C GLU A 279 39.82 14.16 24.46
N THR A 280 39.42 12.99 24.97
CA THR A 280 40.26 12.08 25.78
C THR A 280 41.11 11.10 24.97
N LEU A 281 40.92 10.97 23.65
CA LEU A 281 41.58 9.94 22.82
C LEU A 281 43.01 10.26 22.38
N GLY A 282 43.53 11.47 22.61
CA GLY A 282 44.87 11.89 22.18
C GLY A 282 45.01 12.08 20.65
N GLN A 283 44.90 10.98 19.89
CA GLN A 283 44.84 10.95 18.41
C GLN A 283 43.72 10.00 17.94
N GLY A 284 42.56 10.57 17.63
CA GLY A 284 41.49 9.82 16.98
C GLY A 284 41.78 9.57 15.49
N PHE A 285 41.10 8.60 14.89
CA PHE A 285 41.12 8.41 13.44
C PHE A 285 39.73 8.10 12.88
N ILE A 286 39.51 8.49 11.62
CA ILE A 286 38.37 8.09 10.79
C ILE A 286 38.90 7.72 9.40
N TYR A 287 38.67 6.50 8.97
CA TYR A 287 39.02 5.98 7.65
C TYR A 287 37.77 5.63 6.89
N ILE A 288 37.61 6.19 5.70
CA ILE A 288 36.45 5.99 4.81
C ILE A 288 36.97 5.47 3.47
N ASP A 289 36.41 4.36 3.00
CA ASP A 289 36.68 3.74 1.71
C ASP A 289 35.35 3.52 0.99
N ILE A 290 35.20 4.11 -0.20
CA ILE A 290 33.99 4.02 -1.03
C ILE A 290 34.38 3.45 -2.38
N LYS A 291 33.80 2.30 -2.74
CA LYS A 291 34.04 1.66 -4.02
C LYS A 291 32.73 1.36 -4.73
N LEU A 292 32.59 1.77 -5.97
CA LEU A 292 31.45 1.42 -6.83
C LEU A 292 32.00 0.72 -8.07
N ASN A 293 31.62 -0.55 -8.22
CA ASN A 293 31.97 -1.35 -9.39
C ASN A 293 30.71 -2.04 -9.93
N ASN A 294 30.37 -1.81 -11.19
CA ASN A 294 29.22 -2.41 -11.88
C ASN A 294 27.90 -2.29 -11.11
N GLY A 295 27.66 -1.14 -10.48
CA GLY A 295 26.46 -0.87 -9.68
C GLY A 295 26.48 -1.46 -8.27
N VAL A 296 27.52 -2.19 -7.86
CA VAL A 296 27.66 -2.66 -6.47
C VAL A 296 28.50 -1.66 -5.69
N LEU A 297 27.87 -0.97 -4.75
CA LEU A 297 28.51 -0.05 -3.82
C LEU A 297 29.02 -0.82 -2.60
N ARG A 298 30.31 -0.70 -2.33
CA ARG A 298 30.96 -1.10 -1.07
C ARG A 298 31.43 0.14 -0.35
N TYR A 299 30.83 0.40 0.81
CA TYR A 299 31.18 1.49 1.70
C TYR A 299 31.74 0.93 3.00
N ARG A 300 32.94 1.35 3.39
CA ARG A 300 33.57 0.95 4.65
C ARG A 300 34.00 2.20 5.41
N ILE A 301 33.58 2.31 6.66
CA ILE A 301 34.05 3.33 7.60
C ILE A 301 34.60 2.67 8.86
N GLU A 302 35.74 3.17 9.32
CA GLU A 302 36.44 2.69 10.50
C GLU A 302 36.86 3.89 11.35
N ASN A 303 36.50 3.89 12.63
CA ASN A 303 36.85 4.95 13.56
C ASN A 303 37.40 4.42 14.88
N SER A 304 38.24 5.22 15.52
CA SER A 304 38.69 4.98 16.90
C SER A 304 37.50 4.94 17.86
N LYS A 305 37.63 4.22 18.98
CA LYS A 305 36.57 4.07 19.99
C LYS A 305 37.17 4.17 21.40
N GLU A 306 36.45 4.80 22.32
CA GLU A 306 36.82 4.80 23.75
C GLU A 306 36.44 3.51 24.48
N GLU A 307 37.23 3.14 25.50
CA GLU A 307 36.94 2.00 26.38
C GLU A 307 35.63 2.15 27.18
N LYS A 308 35.18 3.38 27.46
CA LYS A 308 33.97 3.64 28.25
C LYS A 308 32.84 4.21 27.36
N PRO A 309 31.80 3.42 27.04
CA PRO A 309 30.71 3.91 26.19
C PRO A 309 29.89 4.99 26.93
N HIS A 310 29.77 6.17 26.33
CA HIS A 310 28.80 7.18 26.75
C HIS A 310 27.38 6.80 26.28
N GLY A 311 26.70 5.96 27.08
CA GLY A 311 25.24 5.78 27.08
C GLY A 311 24.59 5.11 25.85
N ASN A 312 23.25 4.99 25.88
CA ASN A 312 22.43 4.29 24.87
C ASN A 312 22.32 5.00 23.50
N SER A 313 23.02 6.12 23.29
CA SER A 313 22.82 7.02 22.14
C SER A 313 23.26 6.41 20.79
N THR A 314 24.26 5.52 20.77
CA THR A 314 24.76 4.84 19.57
C THR A 314 23.74 3.84 19.00
N LYS A 315 22.88 3.27 19.86
CA LYS A 315 21.88 2.27 19.46
C LYS A 315 20.74 2.89 18.66
N ILE A 316 20.43 4.17 18.88
CA ILE A 316 19.31 4.85 18.22
C ILE A 316 19.70 5.22 16.77
N GLY A 317 20.89 5.80 16.56
CA GLY A 317 21.35 6.19 15.23
C GLY A 317 21.47 5.01 14.26
N LEU A 318 22.13 3.92 14.70
CA LEU A 318 22.27 2.71 13.88
C LEU A 318 20.91 2.02 13.62
N LYS A 319 19.97 2.08 14.57
CA LYS A 319 18.62 1.56 14.38
C LYS A 319 17.88 2.31 13.27
N ASN A 320 17.99 3.64 13.24
CA ASN A 320 17.36 4.46 12.20
C ASN A 320 17.99 4.19 10.83
N ILE A 321 19.32 4.09 10.75
CA ILE A 321 20.02 3.77 9.49
C ILE A 321 19.60 2.39 8.97
N ARG A 322 19.56 1.37 9.84
CA ARG A 322 19.06 0.04 9.45
C ARG A 322 17.65 0.10 8.91
N ARG A 323 16.75 0.83 9.58
CA ARG A 323 15.37 0.99 9.12
C ARG A 323 15.29 1.68 7.75
N GLN A 324 16.08 2.73 7.52
CA GLN A 324 16.16 3.37 6.20
C GLN A 324 16.67 2.40 5.13
N LEU A 325 17.72 1.63 5.42
CA LEU A 325 18.27 0.63 4.50
C LEU A 325 17.28 -0.50 4.19
N GLU A 326 16.50 -0.96 5.17
CA GLU A 326 15.42 -1.94 4.96
C GLU A 326 14.35 -1.42 3.99
N LEU A 327 14.03 -0.12 4.05
CA LEU A 327 13.04 0.51 3.20
C LEU A 327 13.56 0.81 1.79
N LEU A 328 14.82 1.24 1.66
CA LEU A 328 15.41 1.71 0.40
C LEU A 328 16.12 0.60 -0.38
N TYR A 329 16.79 -0.30 0.33
CA TYR A 329 17.66 -1.34 -0.24
C TYR A 329 17.45 -2.67 0.49
N PRO A 330 16.32 -3.38 0.29
CA PRO A 330 15.97 -4.56 1.08
C PRO A 330 17.02 -5.69 1.09
N LYS A 331 17.87 -5.76 0.07
CA LYS A 331 18.95 -6.76 -0.06
C LYS A 331 20.34 -6.25 0.39
N HIS A 332 20.41 -5.11 1.05
CA HIS A 332 21.68 -4.59 1.56
C HIS A 332 22.32 -5.56 2.56
N ILE A 333 23.65 -5.51 2.64
CA ILE A 333 24.42 -6.20 3.69
C ILE A 333 25.08 -5.13 4.54
N LEU A 334 24.74 -5.09 5.83
CA LEU A 334 25.36 -4.20 6.81
C LEU A 334 26.05 -5.02 7.89
N THR A 335 27.38 -4.99 7.92
CA THR A 335 28.17 -5.59 9.01
C THR A 335 28.73 -4.50 9.91
N VAL A 336 28.69 -4.78 11.21
CA VAL A 336 29.18 -3.87 12.24
C VAL A 336 30.09 -4.66 13.17
N GLU A 337 31.34 -4.27 13.23
CA GLU A 337 32.36 -4.84 14.10
C GLU A 337 32.77 -3.79 15.12
N SER A 338 32.73 -4.16 16.40
CA SER A 338 33.19 -3.28 17.47
C SER A 338 34.16 -4.01 18.35
N THR A 339 35.40 -3.50 18.40
CA THR A 339 36.41 -3.94 19.36
C THR A 339 36.49 -2.91 20.51
N THR A 340 37.50 -3.07 21.37
CA THR A 340 37.85 -2.11 22.43
C THR A 340 38.35 -0.79 21.85
N GLU A 341 39.15 -0.83 20.79
CA GLU A 341 39.86 0.35 20.25
C GLU A 341 39.22 0.92 18.97
N LYS A 342 38.42 0.13 18.26
CA LYS A 342 37.86 0.52 16.96
C LYS A 342 36.43 0.08 16.74
N TYR A 343 35.77 0.82 15.86
CA TYR A 343 34.43 0.56 15.38
C TYR A 343 34.45 0.58 13.85
N ILE A 344 34.01 -0.50 13.22
CA ILE A 344 34.03 -0.68 11.77
C ILE A 344 32.61 -0.97 11.30
N VAL A 345 32.19 -0.25 10.26
CA VAL A 345 30.95 -0.53 9.56
C VAL A 345 31.28 -0.80 8.10
N THR A 346 30.78 -1.91 7.58
CA THR A 346 30.81 -2.21 6.15
C THR A 346 29.39 -2.34 5.63
N LEU A 347 29.08 -1.59 4.58
CA LEU A 347 27.81 -1.59 3.90
C LEU A 347 28.03 -2.00 2.44
N ILE A 348 27.25 -2.96 1.97
CA ILE A 348 27.23 -3.39 0.58
C ILE A 348 25.81 -3.22 0.07
N ILE A 349 25.66 -2.48 -1.04
CA ILE A 349 24.38 -2.23 -1.70
C ILE A 349 24.52 -2.53 -3.18
N ASP A 350 23.58 -3.29 -3.73
CA ASP A 350 23.40 -3.40 -5.17
C ASP A 350 22.48 -2.26 -5.64
N LEU A 351 23.06 -1.26 -6.31
CA LEU A 351 22.35 -0.12 -6.86
C LEU A 351 21.62 -0.46 -8.17
N ASN A 352 21.81 -1.63 -8.78
CA ASN A 352 21.04 -2.02 -9.97
C ASN A 352 19.72 -2.71 -9.62
N ASP A 353 19.48 -2.99 -8.34
CA ASP A 353 18.31 -3.78 -7.94
C ASP A 353 17.00 -3.00 -8.13
N ASN A 354 16.03 -3.60 -8.83
CA ASN A 354 14.74 -2.98 -9.18
C ASN A 354 13.73 -2.93 -8.02
N PHE A 355 14.13 -3.29 -6.79
CA PHE A 355 13.27 -3.23 -5.58
C PHE A 355 13.27 -1.85 -4.91
N ARG A 356 13.85 -0.85 -5.58
CA ARG A 356 13.69 0.56 -5.27
C ARG A 356 12.18 0.87 -5.23
N ILE A 357 11.64 1.16 -4.03
CA ILE A 357 10.25 1.65 -3.88
C ILE A 357 10.08 2.83 -4.81
#